data_AF-A0A4V2QPP0-F1
#
_entry.id   AF-A0A4V2QPP0-F1
#
_cell.length_a   1.000
_cell.length_b   1.000
_cell.length_c   1.000
_cell.angle_alpha   90.00
_cell.angle_beta   90.00
_cell.angle_gamma   90.00
#
_symmetry.space_group_name_H-M   'P 1'
#
loop_
_entity.id
_entity.type
_entity.pdbx_description
1 polymer ?
#
loop_
_entity_poly.entity_id
_entity_poly.type
_entity_poly.pdbx_seq_one_letter_code
_entity_poly.pdbx_strand_id
1 'polypeptide(L)'
;MTFLERTARALAASLDGREWEALDASRQRQFNTAARAVLETLHEPDEFMMEAGAEIVRHVGPDESDAAYRNDAANIWRLMASATLAQNGHA
;
A
#
# COMPACT_ATOMS: atom_id res chain seq x y z
N MET A 1 8.35 3.72 12.64
CA MET A 1 7.45 2.61 12.27
C MET A 1 7.00 2.81 10.83
N THR A 2 7.40 1.92 9.93
CA THR A 2 7.06 2.00 8.49
C THR A 2 5.59 1.64 8.27
N PHE A 3 5.04 1.96 7.09
CA PHE A 3 3.69 1.56 6.75
C PHE A 3 3.52 0.04 6.78
N LEU A 4 4.52 -0.71 6.29
CA LEU A 4 4.53 -2.18 6.34
C LEU A 4 4.45 -2.69 7.78
N GLU A 5 5.24 -2.11 8.70
CA GLU A 5 5.20 -2.48 10.11
C GLU A 5 3.82 -2.21 10.73
N ARG A 6 3.18 -1.08 10.39
CA ARG A 6 1.81 -0.80 10.85
C ARG A 6 0.82 -1.82 10.30
N THR A 7 0.91 -2.17 9.01
CA THR A 7 0.05 -3.18 8.39
C THR A 7 0.25 -4.54 9.03
N ALA A 8 1.49 -4.96 9.28
CA ALA A 8 1.80 -6.23 9.94
C ALA A 8 1.23 -6.29 11.36
N ARG A 9 1.34 -5.20 12.13
CA ARG A 9 0.75 -5.09 13.47
C ARG A 9 -0.78 -5.13 13.44
N ALA A 10 -1.40 -4.45 12.47
CA ALA A 10 -2.86 -4.49 12.31
C ALA A 10 -3.37 -5.90 11.93
N LEU A 11 -2.64 -6.60 11.04
CA LEU A 11 -2.94 -8.00 10.69
C LEU A 11 -2.79 -8.92 11.90
N ALA A 12 -1.73 -8.75 12.70
CA ALA A 12 -1.52 -9.50 13.94
C ALA A 12 -2.67 -9.31 14.93
N ALA A 13 -3.06 -8.06 15.20
CA ALA A 13 -4.17 -7.74 16.10
C ALA A 13 -5.50 -8.36 15.62
N SER A 14 -5.74 -8.36 14.31
CA SER A 14 -7.01 -8.82 13.73
C SER A 14 -7.12 -10.34 13.62
N LEU A 15 -6.01 -11.03 13.34
CA LEU A 15 -6.01 -12.47 13.02
C LEU A 15 -5.51 -13.36 14.17
N ASP A 16 -4.66 -12.82 15.05
CA ASP A 16 -4.07 -13.56 16.16
C ASP A 16 -4.68 -13.13 17.51
N GLY A 17 -5.27 -11.92 17.58
CA GLY A 17 -5.85 -11.38 18.82
C GLY A 17 -4.82 -11.06 19.91
N ARG A 18 -3.52 -11.20 19.59
CA ARG A 18 -2.38 -10.85 20.45
C ARG A 18 -1.74 -9.55 19.96
N GLU A 19 -1.31 -8.74 20.92
CA GLU A 19 -0.45 -7.58 20.66
C GLU A 19 0.86 -8.02 20.00
N TRP A 20 1.39 -7.18 19.12
CA TRP A 20 2.60 -7.49 18.33
C TRP A 20 3.79 -7.88 19.20
N GLU A 21 3.98 -7.18 20.32
CA GLU A 21 5.07 -7.39 21.27
C GLU A 21 4.98 -8.74 22.00
N ALA A 22 3.80 -9.37 22.03
CA ALA A 22 3.59 -10.70 22.62
C ALA A 22 3.83 -11.85 21.63
N LEU A 23 4.03 -11.55 20.34
CA LEU A 23 4.31 -12.54 19.32
C LEU A 23 5.79 -12.95 19.33
N ASP A 24 6.04 -14.24 19.08
CA ASP A 24 7.39 -14.70 18.80
C ASP A 24 7.89 -14.18 17.44
N ALA A 25 9.21 -14.26 17.24
CA ALA A 25 9.86 -13.79 16.02
C ALA A 25 9.37 -14.52 14.75
N SER A 26 8.87 -15.75 14.86
CA SER A 26 8.34 -16.51 13.73
C SER A 26 7.01 -15.94 13.26
N ARG A 27 6.09 -15.67 14.20
CA ARG A 27 4.80 -15.05 13.89
C ARG A 27 4.95 -13.61 13.43
N GLN A 28 5.83 -12.83 14.04
CA GLN A 28 6.15 -11.48 13.55
C GLN A 28 6.62 -11.50 12.09
N ARG A 29 7.51 -12.44 11.71
CA ARG A 29 7.94 -12.60 10.31
C ARG A 29 6.77 -12.93 9.37
N GLN A 30 5.88 -13.83 9.77
CA GLN A 30 4.72 -14.19 8.94
C GLN A 30 3.80 -13.00 8.68
N PHE A 31 3.52 -12.18 9.69
CA PHE A 31 2.71 -10.98 9.52
C PHE A 31 3.42 -9.91 8.68
N ASN A 32 4.74 -9.77 8.80
CA ASN A 32 5.52 -8.91 7.89
C ASN A 32 5.44 -9.39 6.44
N THR A 33 5.52 -10.71 6.20
CA THR A 33 5.33 -11.29 4.86
C THR A 33 3.93 -11.04 4.34
N ALA A 34 2.90 -11.22 5.16
CA ALA A 34 1.51 -10.96 4.78
C ALA A 34 1.28 -9.47 4.44
N ALA A 35 1.82 -8.55 5.26
CA ALA A 35 1.77 -7.12 5.02
C ALA A 35 2.45 -6.72 3.70
N ARG A 36 3.60 -7.33 3.39
CA ARG A 36 4.29 -7.13 2.11
C ARG A 36 3.42 -7.58 0.93
N ALA A 37 2.80 -8.76 1.01
CA ALA A 37 1.93 -9.26 -0.06
C ALA A 37 0.71 -8.35 -0.32
N VAL A 38 0.13 -7.76 0.73
CA VAL A 38 -0.94 -6.76 0.60
C VAL A 38 -0.44 -5.54 -0.17
N LEU A 39 0.74 -5.02 0.19
CA LEU A 39 1.33 -3.86 -0.48
C LEU A 39 1.72 -4.13 -1.94
N GLU A 40 2.22 -5.33 -2.23
CA GLU A 40 2.50 -5.77 -3.60
C GLU A 40 1.21 -5.85 -4.44
N THR A 41 0.08 -6.22 -3.83
CA THR A 41 -1.22 -6.21 -4.53
C THR A 41 -1.68 -4.79 -4.84
N LEU A 42 -1.47 -3.84 -3.91
CA LEU A 42 -1.76 -2.42 -4.13
C LEU A 42 -0.91 -1.77 -5.22
N HIS A 43 0.17 -2.43 -5.66
CA HIS A 43 0.95 -1.98 -6.81
C HIS A 43 0.13 -2.05 -8.11
N GLU A 44 -0.87 -2.93 -8.19
CA GLU A 44 -1.81 -2.97 -9.31
C GLU A 44 -3.17 -2.44 -8.82
N PRO A 45 -3.39 -1.11 -8.85
CA PRO A 45 -4.62 -0.51 -8.37
C PRO A 45 -5.81 -0.96 -9.23
N ASP A 46 -6.96 -1.17 -8.58
CA ASP A 46 -8.21 -1.47 -9.28
C ASP A 46 -8.84 -0.21 -9.91
N GLU A 47 -9.93 -0.40 -10.64
CA GLU A 47 -10.64 0.67 -11.33
C GLU A 47 -11.11 1.79 -10.39
N PHE A 48 -11.65 1.44 -9.21
CA PHE A 48 -12.12 2.43 -8.24
C PHE A 48 -10.96 3.25 -7.66
N MET A 49 -9.82 2.63 -7.39
CA MET A 49 -8.61 3.33 -6.94
C MET A 49 -8.07 4.29 -8.01
N MET A 50 -8.10 3.87 -9.28
CA MET A 50 -7.72 4.72 -10.41
C MET A 50 -8.69 5.91 -10.56
N GLU A 51 -10.00 5.69 -10.44
CA GLU A 51 -11.02 6.74 -10.53
C GLU A 51 -10.89 7.78 -9.42
N ALA A 52 -10.70 7.33 -8.18
CA ALA A 52 -10.50 8.22 -7.02
C ALA A 52 -9.23 9.06 -7.18
N GLY A 53 -8.13 8.47 -7.66
CA GLY A 53 -6.91 9.25 -7.94
C GLY A 53 -7.09 10.22 -9.11
N ALA A 54 -7.85 9.83 -10.14
CA ALA A 54 -8.10 10.69 -11.31
C ALA A 54 -8.92 11.94 -10.95
N GLU A 55 -9.76 11.88 -9.93
CA GLU A 55 -10.44 13.07 -9.39
C GLU A 55 -9.44 14.11 -8.85
N ILE A 56 -8.37 13.66 -8.20
CA ILE A 56 -7.31 14.54 -7.68
C ILE A 56 -6.52 15.17 -8.83
N VAL A 57 -6.12 14.38 -9.85
CA VAL A 57 -5.32 14.89 -10.98
C VAL A 57 -6.12 15.88 -11.85
N ARG A 58 -7.43 15.65 -12.03
CA ARG A 58 -8.34 16.58 -12.75
C ARG A 58 -8.31 18.02 -12.23
N HIS A 59 -8.06 18.20 -10.94
CA HIS A 59 -7.97 19.54 -10.34
C HIS A 59 -6.64 20.26 -10.64
N VAL A 60 -5.63 19.56 -11.18
CA VAL A 60 -4.27 20.10 -11.39
C VAL A 60 -4.07 20.64 -12.81
N GLY A 61 -4.78 20.12 -13.82
CA GLY A 61 -4.73 20.64 -15.19
C GLY A 61 -5.97 20.24 -15.96
N PRO A 62 -6.85 21.18 -16.39
CA PRO A 62 -8.20 20.86 -16.90
C PRO A 62 -8.25 20.37 -18.36
N ASP A 63 -7.14 20.36 -19.07
CA ASP A 63 -7.08 20.12 -20.52
C ASP A 63 -6.68 18.68 -20.91
N GLU A 64 -6.60 17.76 -19.95
CA GLU A 64 -6.24 16.36 -20.24
C GLU A 64 -7.49 15.47 -20.43
N SER A 65 -7.31 14.35 -21.13
CA SER A 65 -8.38 13.38 -21.30
C SER A 65 -8.62 12.54 -20.04
N ASP A 66 -9.85 12.07 -19.83
CA ASP A 66 -10.19 11.15 -18.72
C ASP A 66 -9.29 9.90 -18.67
N ALA A 67 -8.84 9.41 -19.83
CA ALA A 67 -7.91 8.29 -19.91
C ALA A 67 -6.51 8.63 -19.38
N ALA A 68 -6.04 9.86 -19.62
CA ALA A 68 -4.76 10.35 -19.10
C ALA A 68 -4.80 10.47 -17.57
N TYR A 69 -5.85 11.08 -17.01
CA TYR A 69 -6.00 11.20 -15.56
C TYR A 69 -6.04 9.84 -14.84
N ARG A 70 -6.74 8.85 -15.38
CA ARG A 70 -6.77 7.48 -14.79
C ARG A 70 -5.39 6.81 -14.84
N ASN A 71 -4.64 7.01 -15.92
CA ASN A 71 -3.29 6.47 -16.03
C ASN A 71 -2.34 7.13 -15.02
N ASP A 72 -2.39 8.45 -14.89
CA ASP A 72 -1.58 9.18 -13.90
C ASP A 72 -1.93 8.79 -12.47
N ALA A 73 -3.21 8.64 -12.17
CA ALA A 73 -3.67 8.09 -10.90
C ALA A 73 -3.09 6.70 -10.61
N ALA A 74 -3.13 5.79 -11.59
CA ALA A 74 -2.54 4.46 -11.45
C ALA A 74 -1.03 4.52 -11.19
N ASN A 75 -0.32 5.41 -11.87
CA ASN A 75 1.12 5.58 -11.72
C ASN A 75 1.49 6.16 -10.35
N ILE A 76 0.71 7.10 -9.81
CA ILE A 76 0.88 7.61 -8.44
C ILE A 76 0.76 6.46 -7.43
N TRP A 77 -0.24 5.60 -7.56
CA TRP A 77 -0.41 4.43 -6.68
C TRP A 77 0.78 3.48 -6.74
N ARG A 78 1.25 3.12 -7.95
CA ARG A 78 2.45 2.30 -8.16
C ARG A 78 3.69 2.89 -7.49
N LEU A 79 3.90 4.20 -7.63
CA LEU A 79 5.03 4.90 -7.03
C LEU A 79 4.97 4.89 -5.50
N MET A 80 3.79 5.13 -4.92
CA MET A 80 3.58 5.10 -3.47
C MET A 80 3.80 3.69 -2.88
N ALA A 81 3.28 2.66 -3.54
CA ALA A 81 3.49 1.27 -3.15
C ALA A 81 4.98 0.89 -3.24
N SER A 82 5.64 1.24 -4.34
CA SER A 82 7.08 1.01 -4.56
C SER A 82 7.93 1.70 -3.49
N ALA A 83 7.66 2.97 -3.20
CA ALA A 83 8.37 3.72 -2.15
C ALA A 83 8.23 3.06 -0.78
N THR A 84 7.01 2.58 -0.46
CA THR A 84 6.72 1.88 0.79
C THR A 84 7.48 0.55 0.89
N LEU A 85 7.54 -0.22 -0.21
CA LEU A 85 8.26 -1.49 -0.25
C LEU A 85 9.78 -1.28 -0.16
N ALA A 86 10.32 -0.25 -0.81
CA ALA A 86 11.75 0.07 -0.83
C ALA A 86 12.28 0.50 0.55
N GLN A 87 11.50 1.25 1.34
CA GLN A 87 11.87 1.64 2.71
C GLN A 87 12.18 0.45 3.62
N ASN A 88 11.61 -0.72 3.34
CA ASN A 88 11.83 -1.94 4.13
C ASN A 88 12.90 -2.87 3.55
N GLY A 89 13.56 -2.51 2.44
CA GLY A 89 14.67 -3.26 1.83
C GLY A 89 16.06 -2.71 2.17
N HIS A 90 16.14 -1.63 2.96
CA HIS A 90 17.38 -0.95 3.36
C HIS A 90 17.71 -1.10 4.86
N ALA A 91 17.17 -2.12 5.53
CA ALA A 91 17.46 -2.43 6.94
C ALA A 91 18.13 -3.80 7.06
#